data_AF-C2XY79-F1
#
_entry.id   AF-C2XY79-F1
#
_cell.length_a   1.000
_cell.length_b   1.000
_cell.length_c   1.000
_cell.angle_alpha   90.00
_cell.angle_beta   90.00
_cell.angle_gamma   90.00
#
_symmetry.space_group_name_H-M   'P 1'
#
loop_
_entity.id
_entity.type
_entity.pdbx_description
1 polymer ?
#
loop_
_entity_poly.entity_id
_entity_poly.type
_entity_poly.pdbx_seq_one_letter_code
_entity_poly.pdbx_strand_id
1 'polypeptide(L)' 'MKKEIDVTSNKVYVVTDGKILSFDPPASGFGEQVVIWVNGKVGHVKTTSNEMIK' A
#
# COMPACT_ATOMS: atom_id res chain seq x y z
N MET A 1 -0.84 -6.67 20.66
CA MET A 1 -0.80 -7.87 19.79
C MET A 1 0.34 -7.70 18.80
N LYS A 2 1.18 -8.71 18.58
CA LYS A 2 2.26 -8.66 17.59
C LYS A 2 1.81 -9.36 16.32
N LYS A 3 2.28 -8.90 15.17
CA LYS A 3 2.07 -9.53 13.86
C LYS A 3 3.39 -9.58 13.11
N GLU A 4 3.54 -10.59 12.27
CA GLU A 4 4.68 -10.77 11.38
C GLU A 4 4.32 -10.30 9.97
N ILE A 5 5.32 -9.83 9.24
CA ILE A 5 5.20 -9.36 7.86
C ILE A 5 6.18 -10.16 7.01
N ASP A 6 5.70 -10.71 5.90
CA ASP A 6 6.57 -11.31 4.89
C ASP A 6 7.27 -10.21 4.07
N VAL A 7 8.60 -10.22 4.11
CA VAL A 7 9.46 -9.23 3.45
C VAL A 7 10.06 -9.75 2.13
N THR A 8 9.65 -10.92 1.66
CA THR A 8 10.12 -11.50 0.39
C THR A 8 9.42 -10.91 -0.84
N SER A 9 8.37 -10.10 -0.65
CA SER A 9 7.64 -9.43 -1.73
C SER A 9 7.48 -7.94 -1.49
N ASN A 10 7.56 -7.16 -2.56
CA ASN A 10 7.34 -5.71 -2.52
C ASN A 10 5.86 -5.43 -2.29
N LYS A 11 5.52 -4.71 -1.23
CA LYS A 11 4.16 -4.26 -0.91
C LYS A 11 4.19 -2.96 -0.11
N VAL A 12 3.09 -2.22 -0.16
CA VAL A 12 2.80 -1.18 0.84
C VAL A 12 2.01 -1.81 1.99
N TYR A 13 2.48 -1.61 3.22
CA TYR A 13 1.80 -2.07 4.43
C TYR A 13 1.28 -0.89 5.23
N VAL A 14 0.03 -0.98 5.70
CA VAL A 14 -0.60 0.02 6.56
C VAL A 14 -1.05 -0.64 7.86
N VAL A 15 -0.53 -0.13 8.98
CA VAL A 15 -0.90 -0.59 10.33
C VAL A 15 -1.99 0.32 10.89
N THR A 16 -3.17 -0.24 11.17
CA THR A 16 -4.31 0.54 11.68
C THR A 16 -5.26 -0.34 12.48
N ASP A 17 -5.79 0.17 13.60
CA ASP A 17 -6.76 -0.50 14.47
C ASP A 17 -6.41 -1.99 14.79
N GLY A 18 -5.11 -2.25 15.06
CA GLY A 18 -4.61 -3.59 15.38
C GLY A 18 -4.53 -4.57 14.19
N LYS A 19 -4.74 -4.09 12.97
CA LYS A 19 -4.68 -4.84 11.71
C LYS A 19 -3.51 -4.36 10.85
N ILE A 20 -3.11 -5.20 9.91
CA ILE A 20 -2.18 -4.87 8.84
C ILE A 20 -2.97 -5.04 7.54
N LEU A 21 -3.05 -3.97 6.75
CA LEU A 21 -3.51 -4.01 5.37
C LEU A 21 -2.29 -4.06 4.46
N SER A 22 -2.36 -4.83 3.39
CA SER A 22 -1.30 -4.92 2.38
C SER A 22 -1.83 -4.57 1.01
N PHE A 23 -1.03 -3.86 0.23
CA PHE A 23 -1.36 -3.45 -1.12
C PHE A 23 -0.21 -3.83 -2.06
N ASP A 24 -0.56 -4.54 -3.13
CA ASP A 24 0.41 -4.88 -4.16
C ASP A 24 0.88 -3.65 -4.92
N PRO A 25 2.11 -3.65 -5.46
CA PRO A 25 2.59 -2.59 -6.33
C PRO A 25 1.69 -2.42 -7.56
N PRO A 26 1.73 -1.26 -8.24
CA PRO A 26 1.04 -1.06 -9.51
C PRO A 26 1.35 -2.19 -10.50
N ALA A 27 0.33 -2.79 -11.11
CA ALA A 27 0.48 -3.97 -11.95
C ALA A 27 1.38 -3.75 -13.18
N SER A 28 1.54 -2.51 -13.63
CA SER A 28 2.45 -2.15 -14.73
C SER A 28 3.93 -2.12 -14.32
N GLY A 29 4.23 -2.22 -13.02
CA GLY A 29 5.58 -2.04 -12.46
C GLY A 29 5.99 -0.58 -12.26
N PHE A 30 5.17 0.38 -12.71
CA PHE A 30 5.43 1.82 -12.57
C PHE A 30 4.19 2.52 -12.04
N GLY A 31 4.36 3.45 -11.10
CA GLY A 31 3.23 4.16 -10.54
C GLY A 31 3.46 4.67 -9.14
N GLU A 32 2.36 5.09 -8.50
CA GLU A 32 2.35 5.66 -7.16
C GLU A 32 1.28 4.99 -6.32
N GLN A 33 1.55 4.84 -5.02
CA GLN A 33 0.57 4.42 -4.03
C GLN A 33 0.54 5.44 -2.90
N VAL A 34 -0.62 6.08 -2.70
CA VAL A 34 -0.82 7.13 -1.70
C VAL A 34 -1.86 6.66 -0.69
N VAL A 35 -1.45 6.61 0.59
CA VAL A 35 -2.35 6.30 1.70
C VAL A 35 -3.02 7.59 2.17
N ILE A 36 -4.35 7.63 2.16
CA ILE A 36 -5.13 8.83 2.51
C ILE A 36 -5.80 8.62 3.86
N TRP A 37 -5.51 9.53 4.79
CA TRP A 37 -6.08 9.55 6.13
C TRP A 37 -7.34 10.43 6.15
N VAL A 38 -8.41 9.92 6.74
CA VAL A 38 -9.68 10.61 6.93
C VAL A 38 -10.06 10.52 8.40
N ASN A 39 -10.16 11.66 9.08
CA ASN A 39 -10.48 11.73 10.51
C ASN A 39 -9.56 10.88 11.40
N GLY A 40 -8.25 10.90 11.12
CA GLY A 40 -7.25 10.14 11.89
C GLY A 40 -7.23 8.63 11.63
N LYS A 41 -8.04 8.14 10.68
CA LYS A 41 -8.09 6.73 10.27
C LYS A 41 -7.70 6.57 8.81
N VAL A 42 -7.27 5.36 8.44
CA VAL A 42 -6.99 5.02 7.05
C VAL A 42 -8.32 4.96 6.30
N GLY A 43 -8.52 5.87 5.35
CA GLY A 43 -9.76 5.93 4.57
C GLY A 43 -9.67 5.07 3.31
N HIS A 44 -8.64 5.31 2.49
CA HIS A 44 -8.42 4.58 1.25
C HIS A 44 -6.96 4.69 0.79
N VAL A 45 -6.57 3.81 -0.14
CA VAL A 45 -5.29 3.88 -0.86
C VAL A 45 -5.61 4.20 -2.31
N LYS A 46 -4.97 5.24 -2.84
CA LYS A 46 -5.01 5.56 -4.27
C LYS A 46 -3.80 4.92 -4.93
N THR A 47 -4.04 4.04 -5.89
CA THR A 47 -2.99 3.44 -6.74
C THR A 47 -3.11 4.02 -8.14
N THR A 48 -2.03 4.58 -8.66
CA THR A 48 -1.90 4.99 -10.06
C THR A 48 -0.95 4.02 -10.74
N SER A 49 -1.33 3.48 -11.90
CA SER A 49 -0.44 2.69 -12.75
C SER A 49 -0.03 3.53 -13.96
N ASN A 50 1.26 3.59 -14.22
CA ASN A 50 1.87 4.32 -15.33
C ASN A 50 2.62 3.37 -16.25
N GLU A 51 2.94 3.84 -17.45
CA GLU A 51 3.84 3.15 -18.38
C GLU A 51 5.16 3.91 -18.47
N MET A 52 6.27 3.18 -18.55
CA MET A 52 7.59 3.78 -18.77
C MET A 52 7.82 3.95 -20.27
N ILE A 53 7.98 5.19 -20.71
CA ILE A 53 8.46 5.48 -22.08
C ILE A 53 9.95 5.14 -22.12
N LYS A 54 10.33 4.27 -23.08
CA LYS A 54 11.72 3.88 -23.33
C LYS A 54 12.40 4.82 -24.31
#